data_AF-X1V7F3-F1
#
_entry.id   AF-X1V7F3-F1
#
_cell.length_a   1.000
_cell.length_b   1.000
_cell.length_c   1.000
_cell.angle_alpha   90.00
_cell.angle_beta   90.00
_cell.angle_gamma   90.00
#
_symmetry.space_group_name_H-M   'P 1'
#
loop_
_entity.id
_entity.type
_entity.pdbx_description
1 polymer ?
#
loop_
_entity_poly.entity_id
_entity_poly.type
_entity_poly.pdbx_seq_one_letter_code
_entity_poly.pdbx_strand_id
1 'polypeptide(L)'
;MKKLRVRFKLWLNTKNVEGVFGDGLRHRENMEKFNYTLYYRNKLFEGETYTTNYKAGWVYYNYPDRPRKSADLQEAFVSLSWPEICPEGIVPNYTVVRMWPAISGAYDSARFNGGWWHILGFGYDLAVPGLMPETPEQILHLSAETAYNDSVYAGGKSVDHDWSHAVFGVSTNFDLGNDLLFTPGIYYQ
;
A
#
# COMPACT_ATOMS: atom_id res chain seq x y z
N MET A 1 -29.03 12.90 7.15
CA MET A 1 -28.92 11.71 6.26
C MET A 1 -27.59 11.82 5.50
N LYS A 2 -26.55 11.08 5.88
CA LYS A 2 -25.20 11.23 5.32
C LYS A 2 -25.12 10.55 3.94
N LYS A 3 -24.73 11.30 2.91
CA LYS A 3 -24.60 10.82 1.52
C LYS A 3 -23.45 9.82 1.44
N LEU A 4 -23.75 8.54 1.19
CA LEU A 4 -22.76 7.54 0.82
C LEU A 4 -22.17 7.90 -0.55
N ARG A 5 -20.96 8.46 -0.59
CA ARG A 5 -20.20 8.62 -1.84
C ARG A 5 -19.31 7.40 -2.03
N VAL A 6 -19.79 6.44 -2.82
CA VAL A 6 -18.97 5.32 -3.28
C VAL A 6 -18.11 5.82 -4.44
N ARG A 7 -16.78 5.83 -4.28
CA ARG A 7 -15.84 6.02 -5.39
C ARG A 7 -15.15 4.68 -5.65
N PHE A 8 -15.47 4.06 -6.79
CA PHE A 8 -14.73 2.91 -7.31
C PHE A 8 -13.49 3.43 -8.03
N LYS A 9 -12.31 2.93 -7.68
CA LYS A 9 -11.09 3.16 -8.45
C LYS A 9 -10.46 1.79 -8.72
N LEU A 10 -10.64 1.31 -9.96
CA LEU A 10 -9.91 0.15 -10.47
C LEU A 10 -8.50 0.62 -10.80
N TRP A 11 -7.50 0.04 -10.14
CA TRP A 11 -6.10 0.25 -10.49
C TRP A 11 -5.57 -1.02 -11.15
N LEU A 12 -5.26 -0.93 -12.44
CA LEU A 12 -4.55 -1.96 -13.20
C LEU A 12 -3.07 -1.59 -13.18
N ASN A 13 -2.26 -2.31 -12.40
CA ASN A 13 -0.82 -2.22 -12.52
C ASN A 13 -0.33 -3.39 -13.36
N THR A 14 0.25 -3.09 -14.51
CA THR A 14 0.88 -4.06 -15.40
C THR A 14 2.40 -3.92 -15.29
N LYS A 15 3.05 -5.03 -14.91
CA LYS A 15 4.50 -5.27 -14.88
C LYS A 15 5.30 -4.55 -13.79
N ASN A 16 5.48 -5.22 -12.64
CA ASN A 16 6.71 -5.08 -11.88
C ASN A 16 7.73 -6.09 -12.44
N VAL A 17 8.69 -5.60 -13.24
CA VAL A 17 9.91 -6.36 -13.54
C VAL A 17 10.86 -6.14 -12.37
N GLU A 18 10.83 -7.01 -11.37
CA GLU A 18 11.85 -7.03 -10.31
C GLU A 18 13.18 -7.50 -10.92
N GLY A 19 14.01 -6.53 -11.34
CA GLY A 19 15.39 -6.77 -11.70
C GLY A 19 16.27 -6.78 -10.45
N VAL A 20 16.56 -7.96 -9.93
CA VAL A 20 17.71 -8.14 -9.02
C VAL A 20 18.95 -8.21 -9.90
N PHE A 21 19.76 -7.15 -9.94
CA PHE A 21 21.08 -7.19 -10.57
C PHE A 21 22.03 -7.97 -9.66
N GLY A 22 22.28 -9.22 -10.01
CA GLY A 22 23.30 -10.09 -9.43
C GLY A 22 23.59 -11.24 -10.39
N ASP A 23 24.85 -11.35 -10.79
CA ASP A 23 25.35 -12.15 -11.92
C ASP A 23 24.81 -13.59 -12.01
N GLY A 24 24.31 -13.93 -13.20
CA GLY A 24 23.91 -15.29 -13.59
C GLY A 24 22.59 -15.31 -14.34
N LEU A 25 22.65 -15.09 -15.66
CA LEU A 25 21.51 -15.08 -16.59
C LEU A 25 20.59 -16.30 -16.43
N ARG A 26 19.52 -16.15 -15.65
CA ARG A 26 18.25 -16.87 -15.83
C ARG A 26 17.22 -15.87 -16.32
N HIS A 27 16.85 -15.99 -17.59
CA HIS A 27 15.70 -15.29 -18.16
C HIS A 27 14.46 -15.57 -17.29
N ARG A 28 13.98 -14.58 -16.53
CA ARG A 28 12.66 -14.63 -15.86
C ARG A 28 11.60 -14.15 -16.84
N GLU A 29 11.23 -14.98 -17.82
CA GLU A 29 10.25 -14.59 -18.85
C GLU A 29 8.78 -14.70 -18.39
N ASN A 30 8.46 -15.42 -17.31
CA ASN A 30 7.07 -15.70 -16.90
C ASN A 30 6.75 -15.25 -15.47
N MET A 31 6.67 -13.93 -15.26
CA MET A 31 6.23 -13.34 -13.99
C MET A 31 5.16 -12.27 -14.18
N GLU A 32 4.36 -12.36 -15.25
CA GLU A 32 3.23 -11.45 -15.39
C GLU A 32 2.29 -11.58 -14.18
N LYS A 33 1.90 -10.43 -13.63
CA LYS A 33 1.04 -10.29 -12.47
C LYS A 33 0.03 -9.19 -12.75
N PHE A 34 -1.25 -9.52 -12.64
CA PHE A 34 -2.34 -8.55 -12.67
C PHE A 34 -2.92 -8.40 -11.27
N ASN A 35 -3.06 -7.15 -10.82
CA ASN A 35 -3.65 -6.80 -9.54
C ASN A 35 -5.01 -6.16 -9.78
N TYR A 36 -6.05 -6.69 -9.16
CA TYR A 36 -7.39 -6.12 -9.21
C TYR A 36 -7.79 -5.65 -7.83
N THR A 37 -7.87 -4.33 -7.62
CA THR A 37 -8.21 -3.76 -6.32
C THR A 37 -9.63 -3.18 -6.33
N LEU A 38 -10.44 -3.61 -5.37
CA LEU A 38 -11.69 -2.97 -4.99
C LEU A 38 -11.53 -2.36 -3.60
N TYR A 39 -11.91 -1.11 -3.42
CA TYR A 39 -11.89 -0.50 -2.09
C TYR A 39 -12.99 0.53 -1.89
N TYR A 40 -13.24 0.81 -0.62
CA TYR A 40 -14.12 1.85 -0.13
C TYR A 40 -13.39 2.69 0.91
N ARG A 41 -13.63 3.99 0.91
CA ARG A 41 -13.04 4.92 1.89
C ARG A 41 -14.11 5.86 2.45
N ASN A 42 -14.03 6.15 3.74
CA ASN A 42 -14.88 7.13 4.39
C ASN A 42 -14.20 7.67 5.68
N LYS A 43 -14.92 8.50 6.43
CA LYS A 43 -14.52 9.04 7.72
C LYS A 43 -15.55 8.64 8.79
N LEU A 44 -15.07 8.43 10.00
CA LEU A 44 -15.87 8.31 11.22
C LEU A 44 -15.54 9.47 12.14
N PHE A 45 -16.52 9.87 12.96
CA PHE A 45 -16.34 10.89 14.01
C PHE A 45 -15.82 12.25 13.51
N GLU A 46 -16.30 12.69 12.34
CA GLU A 46 -15.93 13.98 11.77
C GLU A 46 -16.16 15.13 12.77
N GLY A 47 -15.11 15.93 13.00
CA GLY A 47 -15.13 17.07 13.93
C GLY A 47 -14.57 16.75 15.32
N GLU A 48 -14.33 15.47 15.62
CA GLU A 48 -13.73 15.04 16.89
C GLU A 48 -12.20 14.89 16.77
N THR A 49 -11.48 15.00 17.89
CA THR A 49 -10.02 14.76 17.99
C THR A 49 -9.64 13.34 17.51
N TYR A 50 -10.55 12.39 17.60
CA TYR A 50 -10.35 11.01 17.14
C TYR A 50 -11.02 10.73 15.77
N THR A 51 -11.22 11.78 14.95
CA THR A 51 -11.65 11.63 13.56
C THR A 51 -10.83 10.51 12.90
N THR A 52 -11.51 9.50 12.38
CA THR A 52 -10.85 8.31 11.82
C THR A 52 -11.17 8.23 10.34
N ASN A 53 -10.18 8.51 9.49
CA ASN A 53 -10.30 8.17 8.07
C ASN A 53 -10.01 6.67 7.93
N TYR A 54 -10.85 5.96 7.19
CA TYR A 54 -10.63 4.55 6.93
C TYR A 54 -10.75 4.22 5.44
N LYS A 55 -9.99 3.22 5.01
CA LYS A 55 -10.02 2.63 3.68
C LYS A 55 -10.02 1.12 3.85
N ALA A 56 -11.10 0.46 3.47
CA ALA A 56 -11.19 -1.00 3.46
C ALA A 56 -11.23 -1.49 2.03
N GLY A 57 -10.53 -2.57 1.72
CA GLY A 57 -10.50 -3.09 0.36
C GLY A 57 -10.07 -4.53 0.26
N TRP A 58 -10.10 -5.00 -0.97
CA TRP A 58 -9.74 -6.35 -1.37
C TRP A 58 -8.93 -6.29 -2.66
N VAL A 59 -7.91 -7.13 -2.76
CA VAL A 59 -7.05 -7.27 -3.92
C VAL A 59 -7.04 -8.72 -4.38
N TYR A 60 -7.20 -8.94 -5.69
CA TYR A 60 -6.92 -10.20 -6.34
C TYR A 60 -5.60 -10.12 -7.08
N TYR A 61 -4.72 -11.08 -6.85
CA TYR A 61 -3.45 -11.25 -7.54
C TYR A 61 -3.56 -12.42 -8.51
N ASN A 62 -3.55 -12.12 -9.81
CA ASN A 62 -3.60 -13.10 -10.89
C ASN A 62 -2.21 -13.26 -11.52
N TYR A 63 -1.74 -14.51 -11.63
CA TYR A 63 -0.49 -14.83 -12.33
C TYR A 63 -0.79 -15.72 -13.55
N PRO A 64 -1.13 -15.14 -14.71
CA PRO A 64 -1.64 -15.89 -15.87
C PRO A 64 -0.63 -16.89 -16.44
N ASP A 65 0.68 -16.59 -16.34
CA ASP A 65 1.74 -17.46 -16.84
C ASP A 65 2.09 -18.62 -15.88
N ARG A 66 1.43 -18.69 -14.72
CA ARG A 66 1.57 -19.78 -13.76
C ARG A 66 0.33 -20.68 -13.77
N PRO A 67 0.46 -21.97 -13.42
CA PRO A 67 -0.71 -22.80 -13.21
C PRO A 67 -1.66 -22.15 -12.19
N ARG A 68 -2.90 -21.88 -12.57
CA ARG A 68 -3.90 -21.16 -11.74
C ARG A 68 -3.99 -21.68 -10.30
N LYS A 69 -3.86 -23.01 -10.13
CA LYS A 69 -3.89 -23.69 -8.81
C LYS A 69 -2.66 -23.44 -7.92
N SER A 70 -1.64 -22.72 -8.38
CA SER A 70 -0.33 -22.63 -7.70
C SER A 70 0.10 -21.23 -7.30
N ALA A 71 -0.57 -20.16 -7.78
CA ALA A 71 -0.01 -18.81 -7.64
C ALA A 71 -1.02 -17.71 -7.29
N ASP A 72 -2.31 -17.87 -7.60
CA ASP A 72 -3.27 -16.79 -7.36
C ASP A 72 -3.51 -16.59 -5.85
N LEU A 73 -3.38 -15.34 -5.43
CA LEU A 73 -3.54 -14.90 -4.05
C LEU A 73 -4.65 -13.86 -3.99
N GLN A 74 -5.22 -13.71 -2.82
CA GLN A 74 -6.13 -12.63 -2.53
C GLN A 74 -5.82 -12.02 -1.18
N GLU A 75 -6.21 -10.76 -1.04
CA GLU A 75 -5.86 -9.93 0.09
C GLU A 75 -7.06 -9.10 0.50
N ALA A 76 -7.33 -8.99 1.80
CA ALA A 76 -8.21 -7.96 2.34
C ALA A 76 -7.38 -7.04 3.23
N PHE A 77 -7.66 -5.75 3.18
CA PHE A 77 -6.96 -4.76 3.98
C PHE A 77 -7.91 -3.73 4.59
N VAL A 78 -7.49 -3.17 5.72
CA VAL A 78 -8.07 -1.97 6.31
C VAL A 78 -6.93 -1.03 6.70
N SER A 79 -6.94 0.17 6.13
CA SER A 79 -6.07 1.28 6.53
C SER A 79 -6.88 2.29 7.34
N LEU A 80 -6.32 2.73 8.46
CA LEU A 80 -6.84 3.75 9.35
C LEU A 80 -5.85 4.90 9.45
N SER A 81 -6.32 6.13 9.58
CA SER A 81 -5.49 7.28 9.91
C SER A 81 -6.25 8.26 10.80
N TRP A 82 -5.53 8.90 11.72
CA TRP A 82 -6.10 9.80 12.73
C TRP A 82 -5.49 11.20 12.59
N PRO A 83 -6.01 12.04 11.66
CA PRO A 83 -5.40 13.34 11.37
C PRO A 83 -5.46 14.33 12.53
N GLU A 84 -6.47 14.21 13.41
CA GLU A 84 -6.71 15.20 14.47
C GLU A 84 -6.18 14.78 15.85
N ILE A 85 -5.56 13.59 15.97
CA ILE A 85 -5.20 13.03 17.29
C ILE A 85 -3.95 13.67 17.88
N CYS A 86 -3.03 14.14 17.04
CA CYS A 86 -1.83 14.84 17.47
C CYS A 86 -1.93 16.33 17.11
N PRO A 87 -1.93 17.23 18.11
CA PRO A 87 -2.05 18.68 17.88
C PRO A 87 -0.95 19.27 16.99
N GLU A 88 0.23 18.65 16.97
CA GLU A 88 1.39 19.09 16.19
C GLU A 88 1.33 18.66 14.71
N GLY A 89 0.21 18.11 14.24
CA GLY A 89 0.02 17.76 12.82
C GLY A 89 0.62 16.41 12.39
N ILE A 90 1.22 15.65 13.31
CA ILE A 90 1.58 14.25 13.05
C ILE A 90 0.30 13.44 12.84
N VAL A 91 0.26 12.61 11.81
CA VAL A 91 -0.89 11.78 11.48
C VAL A 91 -0.52 10.31 11.66
N PRO A 92 -0.86 9.70 12.81
CA PRO A 92 -0.73 8.26 12.97
C PRO A 92 -1.59 7.53 11.96
N ASN A 93 -1.07 6.42 11.44
CA ASN A 93 -1.78 5.53 10.56
C ASN A 93 -1.45 4.07 10.89
N TYR A 94 -2.40 3.20 10.56
CA TYR A 94 -2.28 1.77 10.77
C TYR A 94 -2.97 1.03 9.64
N THR A 95 -2.27 0.12 8.99
CA THR A 95 -2.86 -0.79 8.00
C THR A 95 -2.69 -2.22 8.46
N VAL A 96 -3.81 -2.95 8.48
CA VAL A 96 -3.82 -4.39 8.66
C VAL A 96 -4.21 -5.05 7.34
N VAL A 97 -3.48 -6.10 6.99
CA VAL A 97 -3.68 -6.84 5.74
C VAL A 97 -3.78 -8.32 6.07
N ARG A 98 -4.74 -9.01 5.47
CA ARG A 98 -4.84 -10.48 5.50
C ARG A 98 -4.66 -10.99 4.08
N MET A 99 -3.69 -11.86 3.87
CA MET A 99 -3.48 -12.53 2.58
C MET A 99 -3.77 -14.02 2.70
N TRP A 100 -4.31 -14.63 1.64
CA TRP A 100 -4.54 -16.07 1.53
C TRP A 100 -4.68 -16.54 0.07
N PRO A 101 -4.63 -17.86 -0.19
CA PRO A 101 -4.87 -18.40 -1.54
C PRO A 101 -6.25 -18.05 -2.10
N ALA A 102 -6.29 -17.75 -3.40
CA ALA A 102 -7.54 -17.46 -4.08
C ALA A 102 -8.40 -18.70 -4.38
N ILE A 103 -7.79 -19.89 -4.43
CA ILE A 103 -8.43 -21.13 -4.88
C ILE A 103 -8.38 -22.20 -3.77
N SER A 104 -9.50 -22.86 -3.51
CA SER A 104 -9.56 -24.02 -2.61
C SER A 104 -8.85 -25.24 -3.22
N GLY A 105 -8.10 -25.99 -2.41
CA GLY A 105 -7.29 -27.12 -2.91
C GLY A 105 -6.12 -26.69 -3.80
N ALA A 106 -5.63 -25.47 -3.65
CA ALA A 106 -4.34 -25.06 -4.19
C ALA A 106 -3.22 -26.01 -3.70
N TYR A 107 -2.10 -26.06 -4.43
CA TYR A 107 -0.97 -26.91 -4.05
C TYR A 107 -0.58 -26.71 -2.57
N ASP A 108 -0.07 -27.76 -1.94
CA ASP A 108 0.23 -27.78 -0.50
C ASP A 108 1.19 -26.68 -0.06
N SER A 109 2.00 -26.13 -0.96
CA SER A 109 2.85 -24.97 -0.70
C SER A 109 2.06 -23.64 -0.63
N ALA A 110 1.00 -23.48 -1.43
CA ALA A 110 0.21 -22.27 -1.47
C ALA A 110 -0.56 -22.01 -0.16
N ARG A 111 -0.88 -23.06 0.62
CA ARG A 111 -1.51 -22.91 1.94
C ARG A 111 -0.66 -22.09 2.93
N PHE A 112 0.65 -22.04 2.72
CA PHE A 112 1.59 -21.26 3.53
C PHE A 112 1.77 -19.82 3.04
N ASN A 113 1.10 -19.44 1.94
CA ASN A 113 1.16 -18.08 1.42
C ASN A 113 0.21 -17.12 2.15
N GLY A 114 -0.38 -17.54 3.28
CA GLY A 114 -1.37 -16.74 4.00
C GLY A 114 -0.87 -16.31 5.37
N GLY A 115 -0.97 -15.02 5.66
CA GLY A 115 -0.59 -14.42 6.94
C GLY A 115 -1.29 -13.08 7.15
N TRP A 116 -0.91 -12.37 8.19
CA TRP A 116 -1.25 -10.97 8.38
C TRP A 116 -0.03 -10.07 8.13
N TRP A 117 -0.27 -8.85 7.69
CA TRP A 117 0.68 -7.75 7.84
C TRP A 117 0.09 -6.68 8.73
N HIS A 118 0.95 -6.13 9.58
CA HIS A 118 0.64 -4.98 10.41
C HIS A 118 1.63 -3.88 10.05
N ILE A 119 1.12 -2.79 9.48
CA ILE A 119 1.92 -1.65 9.07
C ILE A 119 1.52 -0.49 9.97
N LEU A 120 2.47 -0.01 10.76
CA LEU A 120 2.29 1.15 11.61
C LEU A 120 3.03 2.31 10.97
N GLY A 121 2.43 3.49 10.95
CA GLY A 121 3.08 4.64 10.35
C GLY A 121 2.67 5.98 10.90
N PHE A 122 3.43 6.98 10.47
CA PHE A 122 3.23 8.39 10.75
C PHE A 122 3.34 9.16 9.44
N GLY A 123 2.45 10.13 9.25
CA GLY A 123 2.57 11.17 8.23
C GLY A 123 2.80 12.53 8.88
N TYR A 124 3.49 13.43 8.18
CA TYR A 124 3.63 14.82 8.60
C TYR A 124 3.80 15.73 7.38
N ASP A 125 3.04 16.82 7.33
CA ASP A 125 3.14 17.80 6.26
C ASP A 125 4.04 18.93 6.72
N LEU A 126 5.25 18.98 6.16
CA LEU A 126 6.24 20.03 6.44
C LEU A 126 6.14 21.12 5.37
N ALA A 127 5.70 22.31 5.78
CA ALA A 127 5.76 23.50 4.92
C ALA A 127 7.20 23.99 4.79
N VAL A 128 7.65 24.19 3.55
CA VAL A 128 8.97 24.73 3.22
C VAL A 128 8.82 25.90 2.22
N PRO A 129 9.82 26.78 2.10
CA PRO A 129 9.82 27.80 1.06
C PRO A 129 9.62 27.19 -0.33
N GLY A 130 8.92 27.93 -1.19
CA GLY A 130 8.65 27.57 -2.57
C GLY A 130 9.83 27.00 -3.35
N LEU A 131 9.61 25.90 -4.06
CA LEU A 131 10.59 25.34 -4.99
C LEU A 131 10.48 25.96 -6.40
N MET A 132 9.39 26.67 -6.69
CA MET A 132 9.06 27.30 -7.96
C MET A 132 8.74 28.78 -7.74
N PRO A 133 9.10 29.70 -8.65
CA PRO A 133 8.88 31.14 -8.49
C PRO A 133 7.41 31.53 -8.23
N GLU A 134 6.48 30.81 -8.83
CA GLU A 134 5.03 31.01 -8.75
C GLU A 134 4.38 30.40 -7.51
N THR A 135 5.10 29.57 -6.75
CA THR A 135 4.57 28.84 -5.60
C THR A 135 5.32 29.28 -4.34
N PRO A 136 4.77 30.21 -3.52
CA PRO A 136 5.51 30.79 -2.38
C PRO A 136 5.82 29.79 -1.27
N GLU A 137 5.00 28.73 -1.14
CA GLU A 137 5.15 27.68 -0.13
C GLU A 137 4.94 26.31 -0.77
N GLN A 138 5.82 25.37 -0.47
CA GLN A 138 5.73 23.98 -0.90
C GLN A 138 5.50 23.07 0.31
N ILE A 139 4.58 22.10 0.19
CA ILE A 139 4.35 21.12 1.25
C ILE A 139 5.14 19.84 0.93
N LEU A 140 6.02 19.44 1.84
CA LEU A 140 6.67 18.13 1.82
C LEU A 140 5.87 17.16 2.69
N HIS A 141 5.28 16.15 2.07
CA HIS A 141 4.61 15.04 2.74
C HIS A 141 5.66 14.04 3.21
N LEU A 142 6.00 14.07 4.49
CA LEU A 142 6.89 13.13 5.15
C LEU A 142 6.09 11.91 5.61
N SER A 143 6.66 10.72 5.43
CA SER A 143 6.09 9.47 5.94
C SER A 143 7.15 8.59 6.58
N ALA A 144 6.80 7.92 7.66
CA ALA A 144 7.60 6.86 8.25
C ALA A 144 6.68 5.68 8.55
N GLU A 145 7.04 4.49 8.09
CA GLU A 145 6.25 3.27 8.26
C GLU A 145 7.17 2.14 8.74
N THR A 146 6.64 1.22 9.55
CA THR A 146 7.29 -0.05 9.90
C THR A 146 6.29 -1.18 9.75
N ALA A 147 6.77 -2.31 9.23
CA ALA A 147 5.92 -3.42 8.85
C ALA A 147 6.31 -4.67 9.63
N TYR A 148 5.36 -5.22 10.37
CA TYR A 148 5.45 -6.52 11.04
C TYR A 148 4.76 -7.58 10.18
N ASN A 149 5.51 -8.62 9.84
CA ASN A 149 5.04 -9.74 9.03
C ASN A 149 4.60 -10.87 9.97
N ASP A 150 3.32 -11.20 9.92
CA ASP A 150 2.70 -12.27 10.69
C ASP A 150 2.38 -13.46 9.75
N SER A 151 3.42 -14.17 9.28
CA SER A 151 3.34 -15.35 8.41
C SER A 151 2.96 -15.15 6.93
N VAL A 152 3.13 -13.95 6.36
CA VAL A 152 2.94 -13.74 4.92
C VAL A 152 4.20 -14.08 4.14
N TYR A 153 4.10 -15.04 3.21
CA TYR A 153 5.19 -15.34 2.27
C TYR A 153 4.71 -15.99 0.98
N ALA A 154 4.92 -15.34 -0.16
CA ALA A 154 4.46 -15.83 -1.47
C ALA A 154 5.28 -17.02 -2.05
N GLY A 155 6.27 -17.54 -1.31
CA GLY A 155 7.13 -18.65 -1.75
C GLY A 155 6.79 -20.01 -1.14
N GLY A 156 5.67 -20.13 -0.41
CA GLY A 156 5.12 -21.41 0.06
C GLY A 156 5.88 -22.09 1.20
N LYS A 157 6.56 -21.30 2.03
CA LYS A 157 7.20 -21.72 3.28
C LYS A 157 6.58 -20.98 4.45
N SER A 158 6.58 -21.61 5.62
CA SER A 158 6.33 -20.90 6.87
C SER A 158 7.45 -19.88 7.08
N VAL A 159 7.09 -18.67 7.50
CA VAL A 159 8.04 -17.61 7.78
C VAL A 159 7.80 -17.13 9.21
N ASP A 160 8.88 -16.85 9.91
CA ASP A 160 8.84 -16.39 11.29
C ASP A 160 8.15 -15.04 11.38
N HIS A 161 7.49 -14.84 12.51
CA HIS A 161 6.77 -13.61 12.80
C HIS A 161 7.76 -12.58 13.34
N ASP A 162 8.00 -11.51 12.57
CA ASP A 162 8.93 -10.47 12.98
C ASP A 162 8.70 -9.16 12.23
N TRP A 163 9.36 -8.10 12.72
CA TRP A 163 9.56 -6.86 11.98
C TRP A 163 10.31 -7.14 10.69
N SER A 164 9.69 -6.79 9.57
CA SER A 164 10.24 -7.06 8.25
C SER A 164 11.12 -5.92 7.74
N HIS A 165 10.64 -4.68 7.86
CA HIS A 165 11.32 -3.49 7.33
C HIS A 165 10.66 -2.21 7.86
N ALA A 166 11.35 -1.09 7.65
CA ALA A 166 10.78 0.25 7.81
C ALA A 166 10.96 1.02 6.50
N VAL A 167 10.04 1.93 6.19
CA VAL A 167 10.11 2.80 5.01
C VAL A 167 10.02 4.25 5.44
N PHE A 168 10.95 5.07 4.98
CA PHE A 168 10.91 6.52 5.13
C PHE A 168 10.65 7.15 3.77
N GLY A 169 9.67 8.04 3.71
CA GLY A 169 9.23 8.67 2.49
C GLY A 169 9.20 10.18 2.60
N VAL A 170 9.49 10.85 1.49
CA VAL A 170 9.19 12.25 1.27
C VAL A 170 8.58 12.39 -0.13
N SER A 171 7.46 13.09 -0.23
CA SER A 171 6.85 13.42 -1.52
C SER A 171 6.30 14.83 -1.52
N THR A 172 6.07 15.39 -2.70
CA THR A 172 5.50 16.73 -2.82
C THR A 172 4.71 16.85 -4.11
N ASN A 173 3.78 17.80 -4.20
CA ASN A 173 2.92 17.98 -5.38
C ASN A 173 3.30 19.24 -6.15
N PHE A 174 3.43 19.10 -7.47
CA PHE A 174 3.50 20.20 -8.42
C PHE A 174 2.22 20.23 -9.25
N ASP A 175 1.55 21.38 -9.30
CA ASP A 175 0.43 21.59 -10.20
C ASP A 175 0.96 21.84 -11.62
N LEU A 176 0.58 20.98 -12.57
CA LEU A 176 0.93 21.11 -13.98
C LEU A 176 -0.20 21.79 -14.79
N GLY A 177 -1.26 22.24 -14.13
CA GLY A 177 -2.47 22.77 -14.74
C GLY A 177 -3.42 21.69 -15.25
N ASN A 178 -4.63 22.10 -15.66
CA ASN A 178 -5.67 21.19 -16.20
C ASN A 178 -6.00 20.01 -15.27
N ASP A 179 -6.06 20.25 -13.96
CA ASP A 179 -6.29 19.23 -12.91
C ASP A 179 -5.26 18.08 -12.91
N LEU A 180 -4.07 18.32 -13.49
CA LEU A 180 -2.96 17.37 -13.50
C LEU A 180 -1.95 17.73 -12.41
N LEU A 181 -1.73 16.80 -11.48
CA LEU A 181 -0.70 16.92 -10.45
C LEU A 181 0.47 15.98 -10.78
N PHE A 182 1.69 16.49 -10.69
CA PHE A 182 2.90 15.69 -10.67
C PHE A 182 3.41 15.55 -9.24
N THR A 183 3.49 14.31 -8.75
CA THR A 183 3.88 14.00 -7.37
C THR A 183 5.18 13.21 -7.33
N PRO A 184 6.35 13.85 -7.40
CA PRO A 184 7.61 13.16 -7.16
C PRO A 184 7.71 12.72 -5.69
N GLY A 185 8.29 11.55 -5.47
CA GLY A 185 8.54 11.02 -4.13
C GLY A 185 9.79 10.14 -4.08
N ILE A 186 10.47 10.16 -2.94
CA ILE A 186 11.61 9.31 -2.62
C ILE A 186 11.21 8.46 -1.43
N TYR A 187 11.44 7.15 -1.54
CA TYR A 187 11.13 6.18 -0.49
C TYR A 187 12.38 5.32 -0.24
N TYR A 188 12.82 5.25 1.01
CA TYR A 188 13.99 4.51 1.45
C TYR A 188 13.58 3.42 2.44
N GLN A 189 14.04 2.20 2.20
CA GLN A 189 13.78 1.01 3.01
C GLN A 189 15.09 0.38 3.49
#